data_AF-A0A978U271-F1
#
_entry.id   AF-A0A978U271-F1
#
_cell.length_a   1.000
_cell.length_b   1.000
_cell.length_c   1.000
_cell.angle_alpha   90.00
_cell.angle_beta   90.00
_cell.angle_gamma   90.00
#
_symmetry.space_group_name_H-M   'P 1'
#
loop_
_entity.id
_entity.type
_entity.pdbx_description
1 polymer ?
#
loop_
_entity_poly.entity_id
_entity_poly.type
_entity_poly.pdbx_seq_one_letter_code
_entity_poly.pdbx_strand_id
1 'polypeptide(L)' 'MNQGQGWYVVRQASGHCEIVPAGRLPAVLENSADQEKREQWGPFETQAEAIARRVGLIRAGKCRPN' A
#
# COMPACT_ATOMS: atom_id res chain seq x y z
N MET A 1 -2.40 10.56 -19.45
CA MET A 1 -3.27 9.54 -18.84
C MET A 1 -2.39 8.36 -18.43
N ASN A 2 -1.98 8.25 -17.15
CA ASN A 2 -1.20 7.10 -16.65
C ASN A 2 -1.88 6.52 -15.40
N GLN A 3 -3.18 6.29 -15.50
CA GLN A 3 -3.98 5.64 -14.47
C GLN A 3 -3.82 4.13 -14.70
N GLY A 4 -2.90 3.47 -13.98
CA GLY A 4 -2.98 2.00 -13.89
C GLY A 4 -1.67 1.20 -13.89
N GLN A 5 -0.51 1.81 -14.08
CA GLN A 5 0.76 1.07 -14.11
C GLN A 5 1.58 1.37 -12.86
N GLY A 6 1.45 0.51 -11.86
CA GLY A 6 2.27 0.58 -10.66
C GLY A 6 1.69 -0.19 -9.48
N TRP A 7 2.54 -0.41 -8.49
CA TRP A 7 2.22 -1.07 -7.24
C TRP A 7 2.22 -0.06 -6.11
N TYR A 8 1.34 -0.27 -5.14
CA TYR A 8 1.18 0.59 -3.97
C TYR A 8 1.30 -0.25 -2.72
N VAL A 9 1.85 0.33 -1.67
CA VAL A 9 1.75 -0.20 -0.31
C VAL A 9 0.70 0.64 0.41
N VAL A 10 -0.35 0.01 0.93
CA VAL A 10 -1.44 0.69 1.64
C VAL A 10 -1.46 0.18 3.08
N ARG A 11 -1.41 1.10 4.04
CA ARG A 11 -1.60 0.76 5.45
C ARG A 11 -3.08 0.51 5.73
N GLN A 12 -3.37 -0.68 6.24
CA GLN A 12 -4.71 -1.09 6.69
C GLN A 12 -4.97 -0.57 8.11
N ALA A 13 -6.25 -0.45 8.49
CA ALA A 13 -6.65 -0.04 9.84
C ALA A 13 -6.12 -0.98 10.94
N SER A 14 -5.90 -2.25 10.61
CA SER A 14 -5.29 -3.25 11.49
C SER A 14 -3.79 -3.00 11.77
N GLY A 15 -3.17 -2.04 11.09
CA GLY A 15 -1.74 -1.73 11.18
C GLY A 15 -0.86 -2.57 10.26
N HIS A 16 -1.44 -3.50 9.50
CA HIS A 16 -0.75 -4.26 8.47
C HIS A 16 -0.65 -3.43 7.19
N CYS A 17 0.32 -3.76 6.33
CA CYS A 17 0.45 -3.11 5.03
C CYS A 17 0.27 -4.11 3.91
N GLU A 18 -0.60 -3.75 2.97
CA GLU A 18 -0.95 -4.57 1.82
C GLU A 18 -0.32 -3.99 0.55
N ILE A 19 0.18 -4.86 -0.32
CA ILE A 19 0.72 -4.47 -1.62
C ILE A 19 -0.36 -4.70 -2.67
N VAL A 20 -0.80 -3.64 -3.33
CA VAL A 20 -1.86 -3.70 -4.34
C VAL A 20 -1.45 -3.05 -5.65
N PRO A 21 -1.85 -3.62 -6.80
CA PRO A 21 -1.65 -2.95 -8.08
C PRO A 21 -2.62 -1.76 -8.20
N ALA A 22 -2.25 -0.76 -9.00
CA ALA A 22 -3.01 0.47 -9.22
C ALA A 22 -4.50 0.22 -9.53
N GLY A 23 -4.82 -0.79 -10.35
CA GLY A 23 -6.20 -1.14 -10.69
C GLY A 23 -7.04 -1.69 -9.53
N ARG A 24 -6.39 -2.18 -8.46
CA ARG A 24 -7.07 -2.69 -7.25
C ARG A 24 -7.04 -1.70 -6.08
N LEU A 25 -6.28 -0.61 -6.21
CA LEU A 25 -6.23 0.47 -5.23
C LEU A 25 -7.62 1.01 -4.85
N PRO A 26 -8.53 1.36 -5.79
CA PRO A 26 -9.85 1.88 -5.41
C PRO A 26 -10.67 0.90 -4.56
N ALA A 27 -10.64 -0.40 -4.86
CA ALA A 27 -11.35 -1.41 -4.07
C ALA A 27 -10.81 -1.52 -2.64
N VAL A 28 -9.49 -1.40 -2.45
CA VAL A 28 -8.86 -1.37 -1.12
C VAL A 28 -9.17 -0.06 -0.41
N LEU A 29 -9.26 1.04 -1.16
CA LEU A 29 -9.70 2.35 -0.67
C LEU A 29 -11.16 2.36 -0.24
N GLU A 30 -12.06 1.60 -0.86
CA GLU A 30 -13.46 1.53 -0.47
C GLU A 30 -13.71 0.62 0.75
N ASN A 31 -12.94 -0.45 0.92
CA ASN A 31 -13.19 -1.45 1.97
C ASN A 31 -12.83 -0.98 3.41
N SER A 32 -12.14 0.14 3.55
CA SER A 32 -11.68 0.63 4.84
C SER A 32 -12.43 1.90 5.21
N ALA A 33 -13.21 1.83 6.28
CA ALA A 33 -14.10 2.89 6.76
C ALA A 33 -13.41 4.23 7.10
N ASP A 34 -12.08 4.22 7.30
CA ASP A 34 -11.27 5.41 7.56
C ASP A 34 -10.52 5.84 6.28
N GLN A 35 -11.15 6.68 5.47
CA GLN A 35 -10.54 7.25 4.26
C GLN A 35 -9.53 8.37 4.59
N GLU A 36 -9.72 9.10 5.69
CA GLU A 36 -8.95 10.32 6.00
C GLU A 36 -7.55 10.09 6.60
N LYS A 37 -7.23 8.86 7.01
CA LYS A 37 -5.95 8.54 7.72
C LYS A 37 -5.13 7.42 7.09
N ARG A 38 -5.36 7.08 5.83
CA ARG A 38 -4.60 5.99 5.19
C ARG A 38 -3.32 6.48 4.55
N GLU A 39 -2.21 6.13 5.20
CA GLU A 39 -0.88 6.21 4.62
C GLU A 39 -0.78 5.20 3.46
N GLN A 40 -0.46 5.72 2.28
CA GLN A 40 -0.14 4.92 1.10
C GLN A 40 1.22 5.36 0.52
N TRP A 41 1.95 4.42 -0.08
CA TRP A 41 3.24 4.67 -0.68
C TRP A 41 3.29 4.07 -2.08
N GLY A 42 3.82 4.83 -3.04
CA GLY A 42 3.89 4.46 -4.46
C GLY A 42 3.55 5.64 -5.38
N PRO A 43 3.38 5.40 -6.69
CA PRO A 43 3.49 4.09 -7.36
C PRO A 43 4.93 3.57 -7.42
N PHE A 44 5.08 2.25 -7.33
CA PHE A 44 6.32 1.52 -7.62
C PHE A 44 6.20 0.84 -8.98
N GLU A 45 7.28 0.81 -9.77
CA GLU A 45 7.24 0.22 -11.11
C GLU A 45 7.02 -1.30 -11.02
N THR A 46 7.65 -1.95 -10.05
CA THR A 46 7.58 -3.40 -9.86
C THR A 46 6.98 -3.81 -8.51
N GLN A 47 6.43 -5.02 -8.46
CA GLN A 47 5.98 -5.63 -7.21
C GLN A 47 7.16 -5.80 -6.24
N ALA A 48 8.35 -6.11 -6.76
CA ALA A 48 9.56 -6.30 -5.98
C ALA A 48 9.96 -5.02 -5.22
N GLU A 49 9.86 -3.86 -5.85
CA GLU A 49 10.08 -2.57 -5.18
C GLU A 49 9.03 -2.28 -4.10
N ALA A 50 7.76 -2.60 -4.37
CA ALA A 50 6.72 -2.48 -3.36
C ALA A 50 6.96 -3.40 -2.16
N ILE A 51 7.47 -4.61 -2.38
CA ILE A 51 7.89 -5.54 -1.33
C ILE A 51 9.06 -4.97 -0.53
N ALA A 52 10.11 -4.47 -1.21
CA ALA A 52 11.25 -3.85 -0.55
C ALA A 52 10.82 -2.64 0.30
N ARG A 53 9.91 -1.81 -0.23
CA ARG A 53 9.33 -0.69 0.52
C ARG A 53 8.55 -1.17 1.73
N ARG A 54 7.67 -2.18 1.59
CA ARG A 54 6.91 -2.76 2.71
C ARG A 54 7.83 -3.24 3.83
N VAL A 55 8.92 -3.95 3.49
CA VAL A 55 9.91 -4.39 4.49
C VAL A 55 10.57 -3.20 5.19
N GLY A 56 10.92 -2.15 4.44
CA GLY A 56 11.43 -0.89 5.02
C GLY A 56 10.44 -0.24 6.00
N LEU A 57 9.15 -0.24 5.65
CA LEU A 57 8.09 0.30 6.51
C LEU A 57 7.86 -0.55 7.77
N ILE A 58 8.05 -1.87 7.69
CA ILE A 58 8.04 -2.75 8.88
C ILE A 58 9.20 -2.38 9.81
N ARG A 59 10.42 -2.23 9.27
CA ARG A 59 11.60 -1.82 10.06
C ARG A 59 11.43 -0.43 10.69
N ALA A 60 10.70 0.47 10.03
CA ALA A 60 10.40 1.80 10.53
C ALA A 60 9.21 1.84 11.51
N GLY A 61 8.59 0.70 11.86
CA GLY A 61 7.43 0.64 12.75
C GLY A 61 6.13 1.18 12.15
N LYS A 62 6.09 1.46 10.85
CA LYS A 62 4.91 1.96 10.13
C LYS A 62 3.95 0.84 9.75
N CYS A 63 4.47 -0.36 9.51
CA CYS A 63 3.70 -1.55 9.17
C CYS A 63 3.99 -2.66 10.17
N ARG A 64 2.96 -3.45 10.50
CA ARG A 64 3.15 -4.69 11.25
C ARG A 64 3.69 -5.81 10.34
N PRO A 65 4.61 -6.64 10.84
CA PRO A 65 4.93 -7.90 10.19
C PRO A 65 3.71 -8.82 10.22
N ASN A 66 3.55 -9.63 9.17
CA ASN A 66 2.63 -10.79 9.17
C ASN A 66 3.40 -12.02 9.59
#